data_AF-A0A5N8WY47-F1
#
_entry.id   AF-A0A5N8WY47-F1
#
_cell.length_a   1.000
_cell.length_b   1.000
_cell.length_c   1.000
_cell.angle_alpha   90.00
_cell.angle_beta   90.00
_cell.angle_gamma   90.00
#
_symmetry.space_group_name_H-M   'P 1'
#
loop_
_entity.id
_entity.type
_entity.pdbx_description
1 polymer ?
#
loop_
_entity_poly.entity_id
_entity_poly.type
_entity_poly.pdbx_seq_one_letter_code
_entity_poly.pdbx_strand_id
1 'polypeptide(L)'
;FGPSTRLDIEAEVGFVVGTPSPMGVPVPLSSFRDHVFGLCLLNDWSARDVQAWEYVPLGPFLGKSFATSVSAWITPLDALEEARVAPPERTHDLLPYLDDTAEEPTGYDLRISVAINGHVVSEPPFSTMYWTAAQQLAHMTVNGASLRTGDLYGSGTVSGPSERERGSLLELTWNGRDPLDLPDGKRTFLEDGDEVTLTAWAPGPHGTRVGLGEVRGRVVPNPSGGVAGR
;
A
#
# COMPACT_ATOMS: atom_id res chain seq x y z
N PHE A 1 -19.34 -19.04 11.00
CA PHE A 1 -17.89 -19.22 11.05
C PHE A 1 -17.49 -20.08 9.87
N GLY A 2 -16.53 -19.63 9.06
CA GLY A 2 -16.16 -20.26 7.79
C GLY A 2 -15.05 -19.46 7.08
N PRO A 3 -14.63 -19.87 5.87
CA PRO A 3 -13.67 -19.11 5.08
C PRO A 3 -14.22 -17.71 4.73
N SER A 4 -13.32 -16.76 4.49
CA SER A 4 -13.70 -15.44 3.98
C SER A 4 -14.36 -15.59 2.61
N THR A 5 -15.40 -14.79 2.40
CA THR A 5 -16.18 -14.67 1.15
C THR A 5 -15.89 -13.37 0.42
N ARG A 6 -15.06 -12.50 1.00
CA ARG A 6 -14.72 -11.18 0.48
C ARG A 6 -13.22 -10.91 0.66
N LEU A 7 -12.41 -11.80 0.10
CA LEU A 7 -10.95 -11.68 0.10
C LEU A 7 -10.51 -10.64 -0.93
N ASP A 8 -9.62 -9.75 -0.52
CA ASP A 8 -9.28 -8.54 -1.27
C ASP A 8 -7.79 -8.24 -1.18
N ILE A 9 -7.34 -7.37 -2.08
CA ILE A 9 -6.01 -6.77 -2.09
C ILE A 9 -6.10 -5.36 -1.52
N GLU A 10 -4.94 -4.82 -1.15
CA GLU A 10 -4.72 -3.38 -1.04
C GLU A 10 -3.38 -3.06 -1.70
N ALA A 11 -3.41 -2.39 -2.84
CA ALA A 11 -2.20 -1.94 -3.52
C ALA A 11 -1.55 -0.80 -2.74
N GLU A 12 -0.38 -1.04 -2.18
CA GLU A 12 0.33 -0.11 -1.31
C GLU A 12 1.81 0.03 -1.65
N VAL A 13 2.42 1.06 -1.08
CA VAL A 13 3.88 1.24 -1.02
C VAL A 13 4.31 1.24 0.44
N GLY A 14 5.29 0.40 0.77
CA GLY A 14 5.87 0.33 2.11
C GLY A 14 7.20 1.06 2.18
N PHE A 15 7.40 1.88 3.21
CA PHE A 15 8.64 2.63 3.47
C PHE A 15 9.44 1.97 4.58
N VAL A 16 10.74 1.75 4.35
CA VAL A 16 11.62 1.02 5.26
C VAL A 16 12.54 1.99 5.98
N VAL A 17 12.46 1.99 7.31
CA VAL A 17 13.37 2.76 8.18
C VAL A 17 14.78 2.17 8.09
N GLY A 18 15.76 3.01 7.76
CA GLY A 18 17.18 2.69 7.80
C GLY A 18 17.84 3.11 9.12
N THR A 19 17.55 4.32 9.59
CA THR A 19 18.17 4.91 10.79
C THR A 19 17.15 5.04 11.92
N PRO A 20 17.43 4.52 13.12
CA PRO A 20 16.50 4.58 14.25
C PRO A 20 16.39 6.00 14.83
N SER A 21 15.37 6.23 15.67
CA SER A 21 15.24 7.44 16.50
C SER A 21 15.19 7.08 18.00
N PRO A 22 15.65 7.96 18.90
CA PRO A 22 15.52 7.73 20.33
C PRO A 22 14.05 7.75 20.78
N MET A 23 13.69 6.89 21.73
CA MET A 23 12.37 6.95 22.40
C MET A 23 12.15 8.32 23.03
N GLY A 24 10.96 8.89 22.83
CA GLY A 24 10.56 10.21 23.30
C GLY A 24 11.01 11.37 22.42
N VAL A 25 11.71 11.11 21.31
CA VAL A 25 12.19 12.15 20.38
C VAL A 25 11.42 12.05 19.05
N PRO A 26 10.52 13.01 18.76
CA PRO A 26 9.86 13.11 17.46
C PRO A 26 10.85 13.27 16.31
N VAL A 27 10.51 12.72 15.15
CA VAL A 27 11.25 12.91 13.90
C VAL A 27 10.48 13.92 13.04
N PRO A 28 11.02 15.12 12.74
CA PRO A 28 10.34 16.06 11.86
C PRO A 28 10.31 15.53 10.42
N LEU A 29 9.34 15.97 9.62
CA LEU A 29 9.20 15.53 8.22
C LEU A 29 10.43 15.89 7.37
N SER A 30 11.18 16.93 7.73
CA SER A 30 12.41 17.36 7.05
C SER A 30 13.57 16.37 7.23
N SER A 31 13.53 15.53 8.27
CA SER A 31 14.51 14.47 8.52
C SER A 31 14.13 13.14 7.88
N PHE A 32 13.10 13.09 7.02
CA PHE A 32 12.65 11.86 6.38
C PHE A 32 13.78 11.08 5.68
N ARG A 33 14.64 11.76 4.91
CA ARG A 33 15.75 11.11 4.18
C ARG A 33 16.88 10.62 5.10
N ASP A 34 17.00 11.18 6.30
CA ASP A 34 17.99 10.72 7.28
C ASP A 34 17.57 9.38 7.92
N HIS A 35 16.25 9.12 7.96
CA HIS A 35 15.66 7.99 8.66
C HIS A 35 15.18 6.86 7.74
N VAL A 36 14.75 7.16 6.52
CA VAL A 36 14.14 6.18 5.60
C VAL A 36 15.15 5.76 4.54
N PHE A 37 15.41 4.45 4.46
CA PHE A 37 16.35 3.87 3.50
C PHE A 37 15.79 3.82 2.08
N GLY A 38 14.53 3.39 1.95
CA GLY A 38 13.93 3.12 0.67
C GLY A 38 12.48 2.68 0.78
N LEU A 39 11.93 2.23 -0.33
CA LEU A 39 10.55 1.76 -0.44
C LEU A 39 10.44 0.46 -1.21
N CYS A 40 9.31 -0.22 -1.02
CA CYS A 40 8.94 -1.46 -1.70
C CYS A 40 7.44 -1.45 -2.01
N LEU A 41 7.01 -2.34 -2.90
CA LEU A 41 5.59 -2.59 -3.09
C LEU A 41 5.06 -3.44 -1.95
N LEU A 42 3.82 -3.20 -1.56
CA LEU A 42 3.14 -3.89 -0.48
C LEU A 42 1.72 -4.28 -0.93
N ASN A 43 1.30 -5.50 -0.60
CA ASN A 43 -0.10 -5.92 -0.69
C ASN A 43 -0.59 -6.29 0.70
N ASP A 44 -1.49 -5.47 1.26
CA ASP A 44 -2.14 -5.72 2.55
C ASP A 44 -3.43 -6.53 2.36
N TRP A 45 -3.26 -7.86 2.27
CA TRP A 45 -4.36 -8.77 1.99
C TRP A 45 -5.46 -8.63 3.04
N SER A 46 -6.70 -8.59 2.57
CA SER A 46 -7.82 -8.16 3.40
C SER A 46 -9.03 -9.08 3.29
N ALA A 47 -9.47 -9.65 4.40
CA ALA A 47 -10.74 -10.37 4.50
C ALA A 47 -11.84 -9.39 4.95
N ARG A 48 -12.53 -8.77 3.98
CA ARG A 48 -13.43 -7.63 4.21
C ARG A 48 -14.66 -7.97 5.06
N ASP A 49 -15.15 -9.19 4.93
CA ASP A 49 -16.27 -9.70 5.73
C ASP A 49 -15.89 -9.90 7.20
N VAL A 50 -14.70 -10.44 7.46
CA VAL A 50 -14.13 -10.55 8.82
C VAL A 50 -13.87 -9.17 9.40
N GLN A 51 -13.19 -8.30 8.64
CA GLN A 51 -12.86 -6.94 9.05
C GLN A 51 -14.13 -6.13 9.42
N ALA A 52 -15.18 -6.20 8.60
CA ALA A 52 -16.42 -5.45 8.83
C ALA A 52 -17.11 -5.82 10.14
N TRP A 53 -16.99 -7.08 10.58
CA TRP A 53 -17.57 -7.53 11.84
C TRP A 53 -16.74 -7.10 13.07
N GLU A 54 -15.41 -7.14 12.97
CA GLU A 54 -14.54 -6.99 14.14
C GLU A 54 -14.09 -5.55 14.43
N TYR A 55 -14.03 -4.67 13.42
CA TYR A 55 -13.20 -3.47 13.52
C TYR A 55 -13.75 -2.40 14.48
N VAL A 56 -15.02 -2.49 14.88
CA VAL A 56 -15.59 -1.53 15.84
C VAL A 56 -15.43 -2.08 17.26
N PRO A 57 -14.81 -1.34 18.19
CA PRO A 57 -14.25 0.02 18.06
C PRO A 57 -12.72 0.08 17.89
N LEU A 58 -12.04 -1.08 17.85
CA LEU A 58 -10.58 -1.16 18.04
C LEU A 58 -9.75 -1.13 16.76
N GLY A 59 -10.40 -1.07 15.61
CA GLY A 59 -9.76 -1.11 14.29
C GLY A 59 -9.58 -2.53 13.72
N PRO A 60 -9.10 -2.63 12.47
CA PRO A 60 -8.88 -3.90 11.79
C PRO A 60 -7.89 -4.80 12.53
N PHE A 61 -8.13 -6.11 12.54
CA PHE A 61 -7.26 -7.08 13.23
C PHE A 61 -7.10 -8.39 12.45
N LEU A 62 -7.99 -9.37 12.61
CA LEU A 62 -7.91 -10.67 11.90
C LEU A 62 -8.24 -10.53 10.42
N GLY A 63 -8.99 -9.50 10.04
CA GLY A 63 -9.23 -9.15 8.65
C GLY A 63 -7.97 -8.75 7.87
N LYS A 64 -6.84 -8.54 8.55
CA LYS A 64 -5.56 -8.08 7.97
C LYS A 64 -4.37 -8.98 8.32
N SER A 65 -4.23 -9.33 9.60
CA SER A 65 -3.05 -10.00 10.15
C SER A 65 -2.75 -11.41 9.63
N PHE A 66 -3.57 -11.98 8.74
CA PHE A 66 -3.34 -13.29 8.15
C PHE A 66 -2.23 -13.29 7.09
N ALA A 67 -2.04 -12.18 6.36
CA ALA A 67 -0.96 -12.04 5.39
C ALA A 67 -0.77 -10.58 4.96
N THR A 68 0.48 -10.14 4.93
CA THR A 68 0.93 -8.94 4.20
C THR A 68 2.13 -9.37 3.35
N SER A 69 2.15 -9.00 2.08
CA SER A 69 3.24 -9.34 1.16
C SER A 69 3.99 -8.09 0.73
N VAL A 70 5.32 -8.17 0.66
CA VAL A 70 6.18 -7.07 0.18
C VAL A 70 7.09 -7.56 -0.92
N SER A 71 7.54 -6.65 -1.79
CA SER A 71 8.47 -7.01 -2.84
C SER A 71 9.86 -7.29 -2.26
N ALA A 72 10.59 -8.23 -2.86
CA ALA A 72 11.88 -8.68 -2.34
C ALA A 72 13.00 -7.62 -2.42
N TRP A 73 12.81 -6.58 -3.24
CA TRP A 73 13.78 -5.52 -3.46
C TRP A 73 13.28 -4.23 -2.82
N ILE A 74 14.07 -3.70 -1.87
CA ILE A 74 13.89 -2.35 -1.37
C ILE A 74 14.64 -1.40 -2.30
N THR A 75 13.90 -0.53 -2.99
CA THR A 75 14.47 0.50 -3.86
C THR A 75 14.94 1.68 -2.98
N PRO A 76 16.24 2.00 -2.95
CA PRO A 76 16.75 3.11 -2.16
C PRO A 76 16.15 4.45 -2.63
N LEU A 77 15.92 5.39 -1.70
CA LEU A 77 15.36 6.70 -2.05
C LEU A 77 16.23 7.46 -3.07
N ASP A 78 17.55 7.29 -3.00
CA ASP A 78 18.49 7.95 -3.93
C ASP A 78 18.31 7.49 -5.39
N ALA A 79 17.76 6.30 -5.62
CA ALA A 79 17.44 5.83 -6.96
C ALA A 79 16.17 6.50 -7.53
N LEU A 80 15.40 7.23 -6.71
CA LEU A 80 14.10 7.80 -7.05
C LEU A 80 14.12 9.33 -7.10
N GLU A 81 15.29 9.96 -7.19
CA GLU A 81 15.40 11.43 -7.19
C GLU A 81 14.63 12.07 -8.36
N GLU A 82 14.72 11.49 -9.56
CA GLU A 82 14.01 11.95 -10.75
C GLU A 82 12.50 11.65 -10.72
N ALA A 83 12.05 10.84 -9.76
CA ALA A 83 10.65 10.52 -9.56
C ALA A 83 9.98 11.44 -8.55
N ARG A 84 10.70 12.39 -7.93
CA ARG A 84 10.11 13.33 -6.97
C ARG A 84 9.14 14.27 -7.67
N VAL A 85 7.95 14.40 -7.08
CA VAL A 85 6.87 15.26 -7.59
C VAL A 85 6.19 16.00 -6.45
N ALA A 86 5.54 17.12 -6.78
CA ALA A 86 4.68 17.81 -5.83
C ALA A 86 3.55 16.87 -5.40
N PRO A 87 3.29 16.71 -4.10
CA PRO A 87 2.10 15.99 -3.64
C PRO A 87 0.83 16.75 -4.03
N PRO A 88 -0.35 16.12 -3.92
CA PRO A 88 -1.62 16.80 -4.14
C PRO A 88 -1.77 18.08 -3.31
N GLU A 89 -2.50 19.05 -3.86
CA GLU A 89 -2.77 20.32 -3.18
C GLU A 89 -3.42 20.09 -1.80
N ARG A 90 -2.97 20.84 -0.80
CA ARG A 90 -3.56 20.82 0.55
C ARG A 90 -4.92 21.52 0.52
N THR A 91 -5.98 20.76 0.78
CA THR A 91 -7.35 21.30 0.82
C THR A 91 -7.81 21.68 2.23
N HIS A 92 -6.95 21.46 3.23
CA HIS A 92 -7.19 21.76 4.63
C HIS A 92 -5.92 22.31 5.28
N ASP A 93 -6.08 23.24 6.21
CA ASP A 93 -4.98 23.76 7.01
C ASP A 93 -4.31 22.64 7.81
N LEU A 94 -2.98 22.60 7.73
CA LEU A 94 -2.17 21.63 8.46
C LEU A 94 -1.67 22.25 9.77
N LEU A 95 -1.50 21.39 10.79
CA LEU A 95 -0.75 21.80 11.97
C LEU A 95 0.73 22.02 11.59
N PRO A 96 1.44 22.94 12.25
CA PRO A 96 2.79 23.32 11.82
C PRO A 96 3.81 22.19 11.66
N TYR A 97 3.69 21.10 12.44
CA TYR A 97 4.62 19.97 12.36
C TYR A 97 4.38 19.04 11.15
N LEU A 98 3.25 19.21 10.44
CA LEU A 98 2.90 18.49 9.22
C LEU A 98 2.91 19.39 7.97
N ASP A 99 3.13 20.69 8.15
CA ASP A 99 3.20 21.63 7.05
C ASP A 99 4.48 21.39 6.24
N ASP A 100 4.32 20.95 5.00
CA ASP A 100 5.40 20.64 4.07
C ASP A 100 5.60 21.72 3.00
N THR A 101 4.97 22.90 3.14
CA THR A 101 5.06 23.99 2.16
C THR A 101 6.46 24.60 2.03
N ALA A 102 7.29 24.49 3.08
CA ALA A 102 8.68 24.96 3.08
C ALA A 102 9.67 23.90 2.58
N GLU A 103 9.22 22.67 2.30
CA GLU A 103 10.07 21.55 1.91
C GLU A 103 10.10 21.36 0.39
N GLU A 104 11.18 20.72 -0.08
CA GLU A 104 11.24 20.21 -1.45
C GLU A 104 10.18 19.11 -1.68
N PRO A 105 9.66 18.92 -2.91
CA PRO A 105 8.56 17.99 -3.20
C PRO A 105 8.77 16.57 -2.64
N THR A 106 7.96 16.12 -1.68
CA THR A 106 8.12 14.81 -1.02
C THR A 106 7.24 13.69 -1.57
N GLY A 107 6.49 13.94 -2.66
CA GLY A 107 5.75 12.92 -3.40
C GLY A 107 6.63 12.13 -4.37
N TYR A 108 6.14 10.98 -4.83
CA TYR A 108 6.83 10.13 -5.81
C TYR A 108 5.90 9.75 -6.99
N ASP A 109 6.37 9.91 -8.23
CA ASP A 109 5.73 9.39 -9.45
C ASP A 109 6.05 7.90 -9.60
N LEU A 110 5.38 7.06 -8.80
CA LEU A 110 5.40 5.61 -8.96
C LEU A 110 4.17 5.18 -9.75
N ARG A 111 4.42 4.49 -10.87
CA ARG A 111 3.36 3.94 -11.71
C ARG A 111 3.15 2.49 -11.36
N ILE A 112 2.08 2.22 -10.61
CA ILE A 112 1.73 0.89 -10.12
C ILE A 112 0.76 0.25 -11.12
N SER A 113 0.92 -1.04 -11.36
CA SER A 113 -0.05 -1.87 -12.08
C SER A 113 -0.42 -3.07 -11.21
N VAL A 114 -1.72 -3.34 -11.12
CA VAL A 114 -2.31 -4.48 -10.41
C VAL A 114 -2.87 -5.44 -11.45
N ALA A 115 -2.42 -6.68 -11.44
CA ALA A 115 -2.91 -7.74 -12.31
C ALA A 115 -3.51 -8.90 -11.51
N ILE A 116 -4.62 -9.45 -12.01
CA ILE A 116 -5.23 -10.70 -11.53
C ILE A 116 -5.18 -11.71 -12.66
N ASN A 117 -4.62 -12.88 -12.40
CA ASN A 117 -4.43 -13.97 -13.37
C ASN A 117 -3.70 -13.49 -14.65
N GLY A 118 -2.76 -12.56 -14.49
CA GLY A 118 -1.98 -11.97 -15.59
C GLY A 118 -2.69 -10.85 -16.37
N HIS A 119 -3.91 -10.47 -15.98
CA HIS A 119 -4.67 -9.39 -16.60
C HIS A 119 -4.64 -8.13 -15.73
N VAL A 120 -4.14 -7.02 -16.26
CA VAL A 120 -4.12 -5.74 -15.56
C VAL A 120 -5.56 -5.27 -15.33
N VAL A 121 -5.94 -5.11 -14.07
CA VAL A 121 -7.28 -4.67 -13.65
C VAL A 121 -7.30 -3.21 -13.22
N SER A 122 -6.17 -2.72 -12.70
CA SER A 122 -6.02 -1.36 -12.16
C SER A 122 -4.58 -0.84 -12.30
N GLU A 123 -4.44 0.49 -12.42
CA GLU A 123 -3.18 1.21 -12.47
C GLU A 123 -3.20 2.41 -11.49
N PRO A 124 -3.16 2.17 -10.17
CA PRO A 124 -3.28 3.24 -9.18
C PRO A 124 -2.01 4.14 -9.16
N PRO A 125 -2.13 5.46 -9.36
CA PRO A 125 -0.98 6.37 -9.36
C PRO A 125 -0.55 6.72 -7.94
N PHE A 126 0.69 6.42 -7.54
CA PHE A 126 1.15 6.75 -6.19
C PHE A 126 1.24 8.26 -5.92
N SER A 127 1.41 9.06 -6.98
CA SER A 127 1.47 10.52 -6.90
C SER A 127 0.18 11.17 -6.38
N THR A 128 -0.93 10.42 -6.27
CA THR A 128 -2.20 10.93 -5.70
C THR A 128 -2.31 10.73 -4.20
N MET A 129 -1.33 10.12 -3.53
CA MET A 129 -1.34 9.99 -2.08
C MET A 129 -1.36 11.35 -1.41
N TYR A 130 -2.45 11.64 -0.69
CA TYR A 130 -2.65 12.93 -0.05
C TYR A 130 -1.58 13.17 1.03
N TRP A 131 -1.40 12.24 1.97
CA TRP A 131 -0.34 12.35 2.98
C TRP A 131 0.96 11.76 2.44
N THR A 132 2.05 12.53 2.54
CA THR A 132 3.36 12.07 2.09
C THR A 132 4.00 11.14 3.12
N ALA A 133 4.95 10.31 2.68
CA ALA A 133 5.66 9.39 3.56
C ALA A 133 6.43 10.12 4.69
N ALA A 134 6.87 11.35 4.42
CA ALA A 134 7.51 12.22 5.40
C ALA A 134 6.52 12.70 6.48
N GLN A 135 5.31 13.09 6.08
CA GLN A 135 4.24 13.45 7.03
C GLN A 135 3.78 12.24 7.86
N GLN A 136 3.68 11.05 7.25
CA GLN A 136 3.36 9.82 7.96
C GLN A 136 4.42 9.50 9.03
N LEU A 137 5.71 9.60 8.67
CA LEU A 137 6.82 9.41 9.62
C LEU A 137 6.75 10.40 10.79
N ALA A 138 6.54 11.68 10.48
CA ALA A 138 6.43 12.72 11.49
C ALA A 138 5.24 12.49 12.43
N HIS A 139 4.08 12.15 11.87
CA HIS A 139 2.89 11.85 12.66
C HIS A 139 3.06 10.60 13.53
N MET A 140 3.67 9.54 12.99
CA MET A 140 3.91 8.30 13.72
C MET A 140 4.82 8.50 14.95
N THR A 141 5.73 9.47 14.90
CA THR A 141 6.73 9.71 15.96
C THR A 141 6.42 10.91 16.86
N VAL A 142 5.44 11.74 16.54
CA VAL A 142 5.14 12.99 17.29
C VAL A 142 4.76 12.75 18.75
N ASN A 143 4.23 11.57 19.07
CA ASN A 143 3.90 11.18 20.45
C ASN A 143 5.10 10.63 21.25
N GLY A 144 6.29 10.59 20.65
CA GLY A 144 7.51 10.05 21.25
C GLY A 144 7.79 8.58 20.89
N ALA A 145 6.99 7.93 20.04
CA ALA A 145 7.34 6.61 19.53
C ALA A 145 8.67 6.64 18.76
N SER A 146 9.52 5.64 19.01
CA SER A 146 10.83 5.51 18.36
C SER A 146 10.74 4.73 17.04
N LEU A 147 11.58 5.09 16.09
CA LEU A 147 11.88 4.29 14.91
C LEU A 147 12.97 3.26 15.20
N ARG A 148 12.88 2.08 14.58
CA ARG A 148 13.94 1.06 14.57
C ARG A 148 14.28 0.69 13.14
N THR A 149 15.55 0.38 12.88
CA THR A 149 15.97 -0.13 11.57
C THR A 149 15.16 -1.36 11.19
N GLY A 150 14.58 -1.34 9.99
CA GLY A 150 13.71 -2.38 9.47
C GLY A 150 12.23 -2.23 9.85
N ASP A 151 11.84 -1.23 10.66
CA ASP A 151 10.43 -0.86 10.78
C ASP A 151 9.89 -0.50 9.38
N LEU A 152 8.69 -0.98 9.09
CA LEU A 152 7.98 -0.81 7.84
C LEU A 152 6.65 -0.13 8.13
N TYR A 153 6.34 0.93 7.38
CA TYR A 153 5.03 1.56 7.42
C TYR A 153 4.46 1.66 6.01
N GLY A 154 3.22 1.21 5.85
CA GLY A 154 2.48 1.21 4.59
C GLY A 154 1.85 2.57 4.31
N SER A 155 1.66 2.86 3.03
CA SER A 155 1.01 4.09 2.57
C SER A 155 -0.48 4.13 2.89
N GLY A 156 -1.10 2.96 3.10
CA GLY A 156 -2.53 2.75 2.89
C GLY A 156 -2.82 2.53 1.40
N THR A 157 -3.97 1.93 1.09
CA THR A 157 -4.41 1.64 -0.28
C THR A 157 -4.27 2.87 -1.19
N VAL A 158 -3.52 2.71 -2.27
CA VAL A 158 -3.31 3.74 -3.29
C VAL A 158 -4.49 3.72 -4.24
N SER A 159 -5.26 4.81 -4.28
CA SER A 159 -6.37 4.98 -5.21
C SER A 159 -6.33 6.36 -5.87
N GLY A 160 -6.50 6.36 -7.19
CA GLY A 160 -6.67 7.57 -8.00
C GLY A 160 -8.14 7.94 -8.21
N PRO A 161 -8.40 9.05 -8.92
CA PRO A 161 -9.75 9.57 -9.13
C PRO A 161 -10.63 8.73 -10.06
N SER A 162 -10.05 7.94 -10.98
CA SER A 162 -10.82 7.14 -11.93
C SER A 162 -11.04 5.69 -11.48
N GLU A 163 -12.02 5.02 -12.07
CA GLU A 163 -12.36 3.63 -11.70
C GLU A 163 -11.19 2.67 -11.92
N ARG A 164 -10.38 2.87 -12.96
CA ARG A 164 -9.21 2.04 -13.29
C ARG A 164 -7.97 2.34 -12.46
N GLU A 165 -8.07 3.28 -11.51
CA GLU A 165 -6.96 3.67 -10.64
C GLU A 165 -7.23 3.28 -9.18
N ARG A 166 -8.25 2.49 -8.90
CA ARG A 166 -8.62 2.05 -7.53
C ARG A 166 -7.71 0.91 -7.05
N GLY A 167 -7.23 0.97 -5.82
CA GLY A 167 -6.23 0.04 -5.28
C GLY A 167 -6.77 -1.26 -4.67
N SER A 168 -8.08 -1.45 -4.60
CA SER A 168 -8.72 -2.65 -4.05
C SER A 168 -9.88 -3.16 -4.91
N LEU A 169 -10.21 -4.46 -4.80
CA LEU A 169 -11.42 -5.01 -5.42
C LEU A 169 -12.69 -4.47 -4.78
N LEU A 170 -12.67 -4.17 -3.48
CA LEU A 170 -13.77 -3.47 -2.81
C LEU A 170 -14.16 -2.20 -3.56
N GLU A 171 -13.17 -1.40 -3.96
CA GLU A 171 -13.41 -0.17 -4.71
C GLU A 171 -13.68 -0.45 -6.19
N LEU A 172 -12.86 -1.27 -6.86
CA LEU A 172 -12.98 -1.57 -8.29
C LEU A 172 -14.35 -2.14 -8.65
N THR A 173 -14.90 -2.98 -7.77
CA THR A 173 -16.19 -3.66 -8.00
C THR A 173 -17.37 -3.00 -7.32
N TRP A 174 -17.13 -1.86 -6.67
CA TRP A 174 -18.12 -1.16 -5.85
C TRP A 174 -18.82 -2.10 -4.87
N ASN A 175 -18.01 -2.77 -4.05
CA ASN A 175 -18.45 -3.79 -3.11
C ASN A 175 -19.21 -4.95 -3.79
N GLY A 176 -18.70 -5.43 -4.91
CA GLY A 176 -19.26 -6.53 -5.68
C GLY A 176 -20.52 -6.20 -6.49
N ARG A 177 -20.99 -4.94 -6.49
CA ARG A 177 -22.11 -4.51 -7.33
C ARG A 177 -21.77 -4.61 -8.81
N ASP A 178 -20.55 -4.26 -9.17
CA ASP A 178 -20.06 -4.14 -10.55
C ASP A 178 -18.85 -5.10 -10.74
N PRO A 179 -19.06 -6.38 -11.06
CA PRO A 179 -17.96 -7.34 -11.18
C PRO A 179 -16.99 -6.97 -12.30
N LEU A 180 -15.70 -7.25 -12.09
CA LEU A 180 -14.69 -7.21 -13.15
C LEU A 180 -14.92 -8.37 -14.13
N ASP A 181 -14.78 -8.09 -15.43
CA ASP A 181 -14.74 -9.11 -16.46
C ASP A 181 -13.27 -9.53 -16.71
N LEU A 182 -12.92 -10.77 -16.35
CA LEU A 182 -11.65 -11.41 -16.69
C LEU A 182 -11.88 -12.52 -17.74
N PRO A 183 -10.85 -12.92 -18.51
CA PRO A 183 -11.00 -13.97 -19.52
C PRO A 183 -11.44 -15.33 -19.00
N ASP A 184 -11.18 -15.63 -17.73
CA ASP A 184 -11.54 -16.86 -17.03
C ASP A 184 -12.82 -16.76 -16.19
N GLY A 185 -13.47 -15.58 -16.14
CA GLY A 185 -14.72 -15.38 -15.43
C GLY A 185 -14.86 -13.98 -14.85
N LYS A 186 -15.99 -13.73 -14.17
CA LYS A 186 -16.18 -12.48 -13.43
C LYS A 186 -15.53 -12.57 -12.05
N ARG A 187 -15.08 -11.43 -11.51
CA ARG A 187 -14.61 -11.31 -10.12
C ARG A 187 -15.28 -10.14 -9.42
N THR A 188 -15.79 -10.38 -8.21
CA THR A 188 -16.18 -9.32 -7.27
C THR A 188 -15.12 -9.16 -6.18
N PHE A 189 -14.67 -10.28 -5.64
CA PHE A 189 -13.54 -10.45 -4.73
C PHE A 189 -12.66 -11.59 -5.26
N LEU A 190 -11.52 -11.84 -4.62
CA LEU A 190 -10.62 -12.92 -5.01
C LEU A 190 -11.23 -14.29 -4.72
N GLU A 191 -10.98 -15.23 -5.63
CA GLU A 191 -11.36 -16.63 -5.52
C GLU A 191 -10.13 -17.53 -5.32
N ASP A 192 -10.35 -18.75 -4.83
CA ASP A 192 -9.30 -19.74 -4.72
C ASP A 192 -8.63 -20.00 -6.07
N GLY A 193 -7.29 -19.96 -6.09
CA GLY A 193 -6.50 -20.12 -7.30
C GLY A 193 -6.14 -18.81 -7.99
N ASP A 194 -6.82 -17.69 -7.68
CA ASP A 194 -6.45 -16.39 -8.23
C ASP A 194 -5.03 -16.00 -7.84
N GLU A 195 -4.30 -15.45 -8.80
CA GLU A 195 -2.96 -14.92 -8.58
C GLU A 195 -2.95 -13.42 -8.81
N VAL A 196 -2.51 -12.69 -7.78
CA VAL A 196 -2.36 -11.23 -7.83
C VAL A 196 -0.89 -10.90 -8.01
N THR A 197 -0.60 -9.98 -8.94
CA THR A 197 0.73 -9.40 -9.12
C THR A 197 0.64 -7.88 -9.07
N LEU A 198 1.46 -7.25 -8.21
CA LEU A 198 1.69 -5.82 -8.19
C LEU A 198 3.08 -5.58 -8.78
N THR A 199 3.15 -4.69 -9.76
CA THR A 199 4.42 -4.22 -10.35
C THR A 199 4.43 -2.70 -10.35
N ALA A 200 5.61 -2.09 -10.32
CA ALA A 200 5.71 -0.66 -10.48
C ALA A 200 7.05 -0.24 -11.07
N TRP A 201 7.07 0.97 -11.62
CA TRP A 201 8.28 1.64 -12.05
C TRP A 201 8.18 3.15 -11.82
N ALA A 202 9.32 3.81 -11.76
CA ALA A 202 9.44 5.26 -11.59
C ALA A 202 10.32 5.87 -12.70
N PRO A 203 10.12 7.16 -13.06
CA PRO A 203 11.06 7.90 -13.90
C PRO A 203 12.48 7.87 -13.31
N GLY A 204 13.47 7.64 -14.16
CA GLY A 204 14.88 7.66 -13.80
C GLY A 204 15.70 8.62 -14.66
N PRO A 205 17.00 8.79 -14.36
CA PRO A 205 17.88 9.71 -15.08
C PRO A 205 17.88 9.44 -16.58
N HIS A 206 17.95 10.51 -17.37
CA HIS A 206 18.03 10.44 -18.83
C HIS A 206 16.87 9.67 -19.49
N GLY A 207 15.68 9.69 -18.88
CA GLY A 207 14.48 9.01 -19.41
C GLY A 207 14.47 7.49 -19.22
N THR A 208 15.35 6.97 -18.36
CA THR A 208 15.32 5.55 -17.96
C THR A 208 14.12 5.24 -17.05
N ARG A 209 13.87 3.96 -16.81
CA ARG A 209 12.88 3.50 -15.82
C ARG A 209 13.58 2.79 -14.69
N VAL A 210 13.24 3.16 -13.46
CA VAL A 210 13.65 2.46 -12.25
C VAL A 210 12.52 1.49 -11.89
N GLY A 211 12.74 0.20 -12.11
CA GLY A 211 11.78 -0.84 -11.74
C GLY A 211 11.77 -1.08 -10.23
N LEU A 212 10.60 -1.25 -9.65
CA LEU A 212 10.44 -1.79 -8.31
C LEU A 212 10.29 -3.32 -8.41
N GLY A 213 10.73 -4.04 -7.37
CA GLY A 213 10.48 -5.48 -7.29
C GLY A 213 8.98 -5.78 -7.30
N GLU A 214 8.58 -6.90 -7.91
CA GLU A 214 7.16 -7.33 -7.91
C GLU A 214 6.72 -7.88 -6.55
N VAL A 215 5.42 -7.76 -6.26
CA VAL A 215 4.72 -8.54 -5.22
C VAL A 215 3.82 -9.52 -5.94
N ARG A 216 3.95 -10.82 -5.63
CA ARG A 216 3.12 -11.85 -6.24
C ARG A 216 2.61 -12.81 -5.17
N GLY A 217 1.33 -13.10 -5.20
CA GLY A 217 0.71 -14.06 -4.29
C GLY A 217 -0.45 -14.79 -4.96
N ARG A 218 -0.61 -16.07 -4.62
CA ARG A 218 -1.72 -16.91 -5.09
C ARG A 218 -2.62 -17.24 -3.92
N VAL A 219 -3.92 -17.03 -4.09
CA VAL A 219 -4.93 -17.45 -3.14
C VAL A 219 -5.00 -18.97 -3.16
N VAL A 220 -4.89 -19.58 -1.99
CA VAL A 220 -5.00 -21.03 -1.81
C VAL A 220 -6.23 -21.36 -0.99
N PRO A 221 -6.90 -22.49 -1.28
CA PRO A 221 -8.03 -22.94 -0.49
C PRO A 221 -7.67 -23.06 0.98
N ASN A 222 -8.65 -22.78 1.86
CA ASN A 222 -8.47 -23.04 3.28
C ASN A 222 -8.20 -24.54 3.49
N PRO A 223 -7.04 -24.92 4.09
CA PRO A 223 -6.66 -26.33 4.29
C PRO A 223 -7.69 -27.15 5.08
N SER A 224 -8.54 -26.49 5.87
CA SER A 224 -9.53 -27.14 6.73
C SER A 224 -10.85 -27.54 6.04
N GLY A 225 -11.00 -27.28 4.73
CA GLY A 225 -12.12 -27.75 3.92
C GLY A 225 -12.26 -29.28 3.81
N GLY A 226 -11.28 -30.04 4.33
CA GLY A 226 -11.30 -31.50 4.42
C GLY A 226 -11.88 -32.10 5.71
N VAL A 227 -12.26 -31.28 6.71
CA VAL A 227 -12.93 -31.78 7.93
C VAL A 227 -14.40 -31.39 7.93
N ALA A 228 -15.11 -31.78 6.86
CA ALA A 228 -16.53 -32.05 6.97
C ALA A 228 -16.68 -33.42 7.64
N GLY A 229 -16.67 -33.46 8.98
CA GLY A 229 -16.74 -34.74 9.69
C GLY A 229 -16.78 -34.65 11.21
N ARG A 230 -17.95 -34.27 11.74
CA ARG A 230 -18.66 -34.73 12.95
C ARG A 230 -19.26 -33.60 13.78
#